data_AF-A0A9P6QXK6-F1
#
_entry.id   AF-A0A9P6QXK6-F1
#
_cell.length_a   1.000
_cell.length_b   1.000
_cell.length_c   1.000
_cell.angle_alpha   90.00
_cell.angle_beta   90.00
_cell.angle_gamma   90.00
#
_symmetry.space_group_name_H-M   'P 1'
#
loop_
_entity.id
_entity.type
_entity.pdbx_description
1 polymer ?
#
loop_
_entity_poly.entity_id
_entity_poly.type
_entity_poly.pdbx_seq_one_letter_code
_entity_poly.pdbx_strand_id
1 'polypeptide(L)' 'MDVVIRGDLQNTGPFHADITFPGTVVISWNGIELGTTEIPGKSTASGGHGTLDLQSSVTISNSTAFTEFSSYMLNADSF' A
#
# COMPACT_ATOMS: atom_id res chain seq x y z
N MET A 1 -12.89 0.73 3.72
CA MET A 1 -12.46 -0.21 2.67
C MET A 1 -11.09 -0.69 3.07
N ASP A 2 -10.87 -1.99 3.16
CA ASP A 2 -9.57 -2.53 3.55
C ASP A 2 -8.76 -2.90 2.32
N VAL A 3 -7.47 -2.59 2.38
CA VAL A 3 -6.48 -2.93 1.37
C VAL A 3 -5.41 -3.78 2.04
N VAL A 4 -4.98 -4.81 1.30
CA VAL A 4 -3.86 -5.65 1.67
C VAL A 4 -2.64 -5.20 0.88
N ILE A 5 -1.56 -4.88 1.59
CA ILE A 5 -0.28 -4.48 1.03
C ILE A 5 0.66 -5.66 1.22
N ARG A 6 1.08 -6.25 0.10
CA ARG A 6 2.11 -7.28 0.07
C ARG A 6 3.35 -6.77 -0.63
N GLY A 7 4.51 -7.04 -0.05
CA GLY A 7 5.79 -6.68 -0.63
C GLY A 7 6.92 -7.54 -0.10
N ASP A 8 7.98 -7.62 -0.90
CA ASP A 8 9.23 -8.27 -0.49
C ASP A 8 10.23 -7.24 0.00
N LEU A 9 10.85 -7.53 1.13
CA LEU A 9 11.95 -6.77 1.70
C LEU A 9 13.24 -7.49 1.30
N GLN A 10 14.02 -6.88 0.40
CA GLN A 10 15.30 -7.41 -0.04
C GLN A 10 16.44 -6.56 0.52
N ASN A 11 17.64 -7.14 0.58
CA ASN A 11 18.85 -6.48 1.10
C ASN A 11 18.71 -6.01 2.56
N THR A 12 17.79 -6.58 3.31
CA THR A 12 17.72 -6.45 4.77
C THR A 12 18.84 -7.30 5.34
N GLY A 13 19.84 -6.69 5.99
CA GLY A 13 21.11 -7.34 6.36
C GLY A 13 21.02 -8.72 7.05
N PRO A 14 22.16 -9.36 7.34
CA PRO A 14 22.18 -10.77 7.78
C PRO A 14 21.50 -11.02 9.13
N PHE A 15 21.27 -9.97 9.93
CA PHE A 15 20.70 -10.05 11.27
C PHE A 15 19.19 -9.86 11.27
N HIS A 16 18.54 -10.39 12.32
CA HIS A 16 17.13 -10.13 12.59
C HIS A 16 16.91 -8.63 12.82
N ALA A 17 15.91 -8.07 12.16
CA ALA A 17 15.47 -6.69 12.34
C ALA A 17 13.94 -6.62 12.39
N ASP A 18 13.42 -5.85 13.34
CA ASP A 18 12.02 -5.43 13.36
C ASP A 18 11.90 -4.09 12.62
N ILE A 19 11.04 -4.05 11.61
CA ILE A 19 10.81 -2.88 10.75
C ILE A 19 9.42 -2.35 11.08
N THR A 20 9.34 -1.06 11.45
CA THR A 20 8.07 -0.38 11.70
C THR A 20 7.88 0.71 10.67
N PHE A 21 6.69 0.77 10.07
CA PHE A 21 6.31 1.81 9.13
C PHE A 21 5.39 2.80 9.85
N PRO A 22 5.82 4.04 10.13
CA PRO A 22 4.96 5.04 10.78
C PRO A 22 4.15 5.88 9.79
N GLY A 23 4.20 5.56 8.50
CA GLY A 23 3.83 6.48 7.43
C GLY A 23 2.39 6.35 6.94
N THR A 24 1.81 7.49 6.61
CA THR A 24 0.67 7.58 5.70
C THR A 24 1.17 7.38 4.26
N VAL A 25 0.49 6.54 3.50
CA VAL A 25 0.69 6.36 2.07
C VAL A 25 -0.43 7.04 1.30
N VAL A 26 -0.04 7.78 0.27
CA VAL A 26 -0.94 8.46 -0.65
C VAL A 26 -1.25 7.53 -1.82
N ILE A 27 -2.53 7.34 -2.11
CA ILE A 27 -3.02 6.58 -3.25
C ILE A 27 -3.36 7.58 -4.35
N SER A 28 -2.69 7.46 -5.49
CA SER A 28 -2.89 8.37 -6.62
C SER A 28 -3.09 7.60 -7.93
N TRP A 29 -3.86 8.20 -8.83
CA TRP A 29 -4.09 7.71 -10.19
C TRP A 29 -4.02 8.89 -11.16
N ASN A 30 -3.27 8.74 -12.25
CA ASN A 30 -3.02 9.82 -13.22
C ASN A 30 -2.50 11.12 -12.59
N GLY A 31 -1.70 11.01 -11.52
CA GLY A 31 -1.18 12.16 -10.77
C GLY A 31 -2.20 12.88 -9.88
N ILE A 32 -3.44 12.37 -9.80
CA ILE A 32 -4.48 12.88 -8.91
C ILE A 32 -4.53 12.01 -7.66
N GLU A 33 -4.50 12.64 -6.49
CA GLU A 33 -4.71 11.95 -5.22
C GLU A 33 -6.17 11.48 -5.11
N LEU A 34 -6.34 10.18 -4.88
CA LEU A 34 -7.63 9.55 -4.64
C LEU A 34 -7.95 9.46 -3.15
N GLY A 35 -6.92 9.23 -2.33
CA GLY A 35 -7.07 9.01 -0.90
C GLY A 35 -5.76 8.67 -0.22
N THR A 36 -5.87 8.36 1.06
CA THR A 36 -4.74 7.99 1.91
C THR A 36 -5.02 6.70 2.67
N THR A 37 -3.97 5.99 3.02
CA THR A 37 -4.03 4.84 3.91
C THR A 37 -2.87 4.92 4.88
N GLU A 38 -3.08 4.52 6.13
CA GLU A 38 -1.98 4.37 7.06
C GLU A 38 -1.31 3.02 6.83
N ILE A 39 -0.02 2.88 7.05
CA ILE A 39 0.60 1.56 7.10
C ILE A 39 0.87 1.26 8.57
N PRO A 40 -0.07 0.65 9.32
CA PRO A 40 0.10 0.41 10.76
C PRO A 40 1.06 -0.76 11.07
N GLY A 41 1.94 -1.08 10.13
CA GLY A 41 2.58 -2.37 10.05
C GLY A 41 3.92 -2.48 10.74
N LYS A 42 4.12 -3.61 11.42
CA LYS A 42 5.43 -4.14 11.74
C LYS A 42 5.72 -5.30 10.81
N SER A 43 6.94 -5.38 10.31
CA SER A 43 7.46 -6.52 9.57
C SER A 43 8.78 -6.95 10.20
N THR A 44 9.20 -8.16 9.89
CA THR A 44 10.48 -8.70 10.33
C THR A 44 11.29 -9.13 9.12
N ALA A 45 12.60 -8.96 9.22
CA ALA A 45 13.53 -9.39 8.20
C ALA A 45 14.74 -10.06 8.84
N SER A 46 15.25 -11.13 8.21
CA SER A 46 16.42 -11.86 8.66
C SER A 46 17.09 -12.57 7.49
N GLY A 47 18.42 -12.77 7.57
CA GLY A 47 19.13 -13.55 6.54
C GLY A 47 19.05 -12.97 5.12
N GLY A 48 19.00 -11.63 4.97
CA GLY A 48 18.96 -10.99 3.64
C GLY A 48 17.55 -10.64 3.13
N HIS A 49 16.50 -11.14 3.77
CA HIS A 49 15.13 -11.06 3.24
C HIS A 49 14.07 -10.89 4.35
N GLY A 50 12.89 -10.39 3.95
CA GLY A 50 11.70 -10.33 4.77
C GLY A 50 10.45 -10.13 3.90
N THR A 51 9.28 -10.26 4.50
CA THR A 51 8.01 -10.08 3.80
C THR A 51 7.14 -9.06 4.52
N LEU A 52 6.49 -8.21 3.74
CA LEU A 52 5.48 -7.28 4.20
C LEU A 52 4.12 -7.88 3.86
N ASP A 53 3.28 -8.14 4.86
CA ASP A 53 1.86 -8.46 4.67
C ASP A 53 1.06 -7.63 5.68
N LEU A 54 0.46 -6.56 5.18
CA LEU A 54 -0.21 -5.57 6.01
C LEU A 54 -1.61 -5.32 5.50
N GLN A 55 -2.55 -5.24 6.44
CA GLN A 55 -3.92 -4.82 6.15
C GLN A 55 -4.12 -3.42 6.71
N SER A 56 -4.70 -2.53 5.91
CA SER A 56 -5.04 -1.18 6.35
C SER A 56 -6.33 -0.68 5.72
N SER A 57 -6.98 0.26 6.38
CA SER A 57 -8.15 0.94 5.86
C SER A 57 -7.74 2.15 5.00
N VAL A 58 -8.41 2.30 3.87
CA VAL A 58 -8.27 3.44 2.97
C VAL A 58 -9.32 4.48 3.30
N THR A 59 -8.89 5.74 3.39
CA THR A 59 -9.74 6.92 3.48
C THR A 59 -9.72 7.65 2.14
N ILE A 60 -10.88 7.76 1.49
CA ILE A 60 -11.02 8.48 0.22
C ILE A 60 -11.10 9.99 0.51
N SER A 61 -10.15 10.76 0.01
CA SER A 61 -10.11 12.22 0.15
C SER A 61 -10.82 12.92 -1.02
N ASN A 62 -10.83 12.32 -2.21
CA ASN A 62 -11.45 12.88 -3.41
C ASN A 62 -12.43 11.88 -4.05
N SER A 63 -13.72 11.99 -3.68
CA SER A 63 -14.77 11.08 -4.16
C SER A 63 -15.04 11.18 -5.65
N THR A 64 -14.89 12.36 -6.27
CA THR A 64 -15.05 12.55 -7.71
C THR A 64 -13.98 11.78 -8.47
N ALA A 65 -12.71 12.00 -8.14
CA ALA A 65 -11.59 11.30 -8.78
C ALA A 65 -11.65 9.79 -8.54
N PHE A 66 -12.08 9.35 -7.35
CA PHE A 66 -12.28 7.93 -7.07
C PHE A 66 -13.41 7.32 -7.89
N THR A 67 -14.48 8.08 -8.17
CA THR A 67 -15.58 7.64 -9.03
C THR A 67 -15.13 7.49 -10.48
N GLU A 68 -14.32 8.43 -10.98
CA GLU A 68 -13.71 8.35 -12.31
C GLU A 68 -12.77 7.15 -12.42
N PHE A 69 -11.90 6.95 -11.44
CA PHE A 69 -11.03 5.77 -11.34
C PHE A 69 -11.84 4.47 -11.35
N SER A 70 -12.88 4.37 -10.51
CA SER A 70 -13.73 3.17 -10.44
C SER A 70 -14.48 2.93 -11.75
N SER A 71 -14.96 3.99 -12.40
CA SER A 71 -15.60 3.90 -13.71
C SER A 71 -14.62 3.46 -14.79
N TYR A 72 -13.38 3.99 -14.77
CA TYR A 72 -12.31 3.55 -15.65
C TYR A 72 -11.98 2.07 -15.43
N MET A 73 -11.83 1.64 -14.17
CA MET A 73 -11.58 0.24 -13.83
C MET A 73 -12.65 -0.71 -14.35
N LEU A 74 -13.92 -0.33 -14.25
CA LEU A 74 -15.04 -1.15 -14.70
C LEU A 74 -15.13 -1.29 -16.23
N ASN A 75 -14.57 -0.34 -16.98
CA ASN A 75 -14.60 -0.33 -18.45
C ASN A 75 -13.27 -0.77 -19.08
N ALA A 76 -12.24 -1.05 -18.29
CA ALA A 76 -10.95 -1.50 -18.80
C ALA A 76 -10.98 -3.00 -19.10
N ASP A 77 -10.74 -3.39 -20.35
CA ASP A 77 -10.78 -4.79 -20.79
C ASP A 77 -9.67 -5.68 -20.18
N SER A 78 -8.59 -5.09 -19.64
CA SER A 78 -7.58 -5.80 -18.83
C SER A 78 -6.71 -4.83 -18.02
N PHE A 79 -6.24 -5.28 -16.86
CA PHE A 79 -5.25 -4.62 -15.98
C PHE A 79 -3.97 -5.46 -15.85
#